data_AF-A0A9D1TA31-F1
#
_entry.id   AF-A0A9D1TA31-F1
#
_cell.length_a   1.000
_cell.length_b   1.000
_cell.length_c   1.000
_cell.angle_alpha   90.00
_cell.angle_beta   90.00
_cell.angle_gamma   90.00
#
_symmetry.space_group_name_H-M   'P 1'
#
loop_
_entity.id
_entity.type
_entity.pdbx_description
1 polymer ?
#
loop_
_entity_poly.entity_id
_entity_poly.type
_entity_poly.pdbx_seq_one_letter_code
_entity_poly.pdbx_strand_id
1 'polypeptide(L)' 'MLDRIALILVIIGAVNWGAIGLFRYDIVAHLFGGQAATVSRIIYTLVALAGLWCITLLFRRRTTAEI' A
#
# COMPACT_ATOMS: atom_id res chain seq x y z
N MET A 1 -16.11 4.97 -1.22
CA MET A 1 -15.17 5.86 -1.96
C MET A 1 -13.75 5.73 -1.41
N LEU A 2 -13.60 5.91 -0.09
CA LEU A 2 -12.33 5.67 0.63
C LEU A 2 -11.76 4.26 0.37
N ASP A 3 -12.63 3.26 0.20
CA ASP A 3 -12.25 1.86 -0.03
C ASP A 3 -11.50 1.67 -1.35
N ARG A 4 -11.90 2.40 -2.41
CA ARG A 4 -11.20 2.37 -3.71
C ARG A 4 -9.82 3.03 -3.61
N ILE A 5 -9.73 4.15 -2.89
CA ILE A 5 -8.47 4.88 -2.70
C ILE A 5 -7.49 4.01 -1.89
N ALA A 6 -7.97 3.37 -0.82
CA ALA A 6 -7.17 2.43 -0.03
C ALA A 6 -6.69 1.24 -0.88
N LEU A 7 -7.56 0.67 -1.72
CA LEU A 7 -7.22 -0.46 -2.59
C LEU A 7 -6.16 -0.08 -3.65
N ILE A 8 -6.27 1.11 -4.24
CA ILE A 8 -5.27 1.64 -5.18
C ILE A 8 -3.92 1.84 -4.47
N LEU A 9 -3.91 2.46 -3.28
CA LEU A 9 -2.69 2.64 -2.47
C LEU A 9 -2.01 1.31 -2.14
N VAL A 10 -2.81 0.29 -1.79
CA VAL A 10 -2.29 -1.06 -1.49
C VAL A 10 -1.71 -1.74 -2.73
N ILE A 11 -2.36 -1.62 -3.90
CA ILE A 11 -1.83 -2.17 -5.15
C ILE A 11 -0.49 -1.50 -5.49
N ILE A 12 -0.40 -0.17 -5.40
CA ILE A 12 0.86 0.56 -5.63
C ILE A 12 1.95 0.07 -4.68
N GLY A 13 1.61 -0.10 -3.40
CA GLY A 13 2.49 -0.67 -2.39
C GLY A 13 2.98 -2.08 -2.72
N ALA A 14 2.06 -2.98 -3.07
CA ALA A 14 2.36 -4.36 -3.42
C ALA A 14 3.25 -4.46 -4.66
N VAL A 15 3.04 -3.60 -5.67
CA VAL A 15 3.90 -3.53 -6.86
C VAL A 15 5.32 -3.06 -6.48
N ASN A 16 5.46 -2.02 -5.65
CA ASN A 16 6.78 -1.56 -5.21
C ASN A 16 7.52 -2.63 -4.39
N TRP A 17 6.84 -3.27 -3.45
CA TRP A 17 7.42 -4.36 -2.65
C TRP A 17 7.73 -5.60 -3.49
N GLY A 18 6.91 -5.93 -4.49
CA GLY A 18 7.19 -6.99 -5.46
C GLY A 18 8.44 -6.72 -6.29
N ALA A 19 8.64 -5.46 -6.71
CA ALA A 19 9.86 -5.03 -7.40
C ALA A 19 11.11 -5.13 -6.51
N ILE A 20 10.99 -4.75 -5.23
CA ILE A 20 12.07 -4.92 -4.23
C ILE A 20 12.38 -6.42 -3.99
N GLY A 21 11.36 -7.27 -3.90
CA GLY A 21 11.54 -8.70 -3.66
C GLY A 21 12.16 -9.46 -4.83
N LEU A 22 11.73 -9.16 -6.07
CA LEU A 22 12.18 -9.84 -7.27
C LEU A 22 13.50 -9.29 -7.82
N PHE A 23 13.64 -7.96 -7.83
CA PHE A 23 14.74 -7.28 -8.52
C PHE A 23 15.67 -6.52 -7.56
N ARG A 24 15.38 -6.51 -6.25
CA ARG A 24 16.04 -5.65 -5.25
C ARG A 24 16.05 -4.17 -5.64
N TYR A 25 15.07 -3.77 -6.45
CA TYR A 25 14.94 -2.43 -6.98
C TYR A 25 13.79 -1.71 -6.31
N ASP A 26 14.12 -0.66 -5.56
CA ASP A 26 13.15 0.18 -4.87
C ASP A 26 12.87 1.43 -5.70
N ILE A 27 11.71 1.46 -6.36
CA ILE A 27 11.28 2.53 -7.25
C ILE A 27 11.09 3.83 -6.46
N VAL A 28 10.55 3.72 -5.24
CA VAL A 28 10.31 4.87 -4.35
C VAL A 28 11.65 5.45 -3.89
N ALA A 29 12.57 4.61 -3.43
CA ALA A 29 13.91 5.06 -3.06
C ALA A 29 14.64 5.69 -4.25
N HIS A 30 14.51 5.13 -5.45
CA HIS A 30 15.18 5.66 -6.65
C HIS A 30 14.64 7.04 -7.04
N LEU A 31 13.33 7.27 -6.90
CA LEU A 31 12.70 8.55 -7.26
C LEU A 31 12.90 9.63 -6.20
N PHE A 32 12.96 9.27 -4.91
CA PHE A 32 12.98 10.21 -3.78
C PHE A 32 14.35 10.36 -3.08
N GLY A 33 15.43 9.85 -3.68
CA GLY A 33 16.80 10.08 -3.21
C GLY A 33 17.32 9.11 -2.15
N GLY A 34 16.72 7.92 -2.06
CA GLY A 34 17.23 6.78 -1.29
C GLY A 34 16.22 6.18 -0.31
N GLN A 35 16.49 4.96 0.15
CA GLN A 35 15.64 4.23 1.09
C GLN A 35 15.62 4.90 2.49
N ALA A 36 16.69 5.63 2.81
CA ALA A 36 16.81 6.39 4.06
C ALA A 36 16.19 7.80 4.00
N ALA A 37 15.76 8.26 2.82
CA ALA A 37 15.14 9.57 2.69
C ALA A 37 13.83 9.63 3.49
N THR A 38 13.64 10.71 4.24
CA THR A 38 12.46 10.93 5.10
C THR A 38 11.16 10.80 4.30
N VAL A 39 11.15 11.24 3.04
CA VAL A 39 10.00 11.15 2.14
C VAL A 39 9.66 9.70 1.77
N SER A 40 10.65 8.87 1.43
CA SER A 40 10.45 7.44 1.14
C SER A 40 9.84 6.71 2.34
N ARG A 41 10.31 7.02 3.56
CA ARG A 41 9.77 6.42 4.79
C ARG A 41 8.32 6.81 5.05
N ILE A 42 7.94 8.06 4.76
CA ILE A 42 6.55 8.52 4.85
C ILE A 42 5.68 7.73 3.87
N ILE A 43 6.12 7.56 2.62
CA ILE A 43 5.38 6.81 1.61
C ILE A 43 5.20 5.34 2.04
N TYR A 44 6.24 4.67 2.52
CA TYR A 44 6.12 3.28 3.00
C TYR A 44 5.17 3.17 4.20
N THR A 45 5.20 4.14 5.11
CA THR A 45 4.30 4.14 6.28
C THR A 45 2.85 4.34 5.86
N LEU A 46 2.57 5.25 4.91
CA LEU A 46 1.22 5.45 4.37
C LEU A 46 0.71 4.22 3.62
N VAL A 47 1.56 3.57 2.83
CA VAL A 47 1.25 2.30 2.15
C VAL A 47 0.93 1.20 3.17
N ALA A 48 1.71 1.07 4.24
CA ALA A 48 1.46 0.09 5.29
C ALA A 48 0.13 0.33 6.02
N LEU A 49 -0.19 1.59 6.33
CA LEU A 49 -1.47 1.98 6.94
C LEU A 49 -2.65 1.72 6.01
N ALA A 50 -2.50 1.98 4.71
CA ALA A 50 -3.51 1.65 3.70
C ALA A 50 -3.72 0.12 3.59
N GLY A 51 -2.64 -0.66 3.64
CA GLY A 51 -2.67 -2.13 3.71
C GLY A 51 -3.48 -2.63 4.90
N LEU A 52 -3.19 -2.09 6.09
CA LEU A 52 -3.90 -2.46 7.31
C LEU A 52 -5.39 -2.12 7.25
N TRP A 53 -5.75 -0.98 6.66
CA TRP A 53 -7.15 -0.61 6.42
C TRP A 53 -7.84 -1.55 5.40
N CYS A 54 -7.12 -2.00 4.39
CA CYS A 54 -7.66 -2.95 3.41
C CYS A 54 -7.89 -4.33 4.03
N ILE A 55 -7.02 -4.75 4.96
CA ILE A 55 -7.21 -5.98 5.75
C ILE A 55 -8.47 -5.89 6.60
N THR A 56 -8.70 -4.78 7.33
CA THR A 56 -9.93 -4.63 8.12
C THR A 56 -11.18 -4.61 7.23
N LEU A 57 -11.08 -4.13 6.00
CA LEU A 57 -12.15 -4.19 5.01
C LEU A 57 -12.42 -5.62 4.50
N LEU A 58 -11.37 -6.43 4.33
CA LEU A 58 -11.48 -7.84 3.94
C LEU A 58 -12.21 -8.67 5.01
N PHE A 59 -11.96 -8.37 6.29
CA PHE A 59 -12.61 -9.03 7.43
C PHE A 59 -13.94 -8.41 7.84
N ARG A 60 -14.26 -7.21 7.34
CA ARG A 60 -15.60 -6.63 7.45
C ARG A 60 -16.51 -7.42 6.51
N ARG A 61 -17.15 -8.46 7.05
CA ARG A 61 -18.24 -9.20 6.40
C ARG A 61 -19.15 -8.19 5.72
N ARG A 62 -19.33 -8.32 4.39
CA ARG A 62 -20.47 -7.69 3.73
C ARG A 62 -21.69 -8.27 4.43
N THR A 63 -22.33 -7.48 5.28
CA THR A 63 -23.74 -7.71 5.59
C THR A 63 -24.42 -7.55 4.24
N THR A 64 -24.63 -8.65 3.53
CA THR A 64 -25.58 -8.70 2.44
C THR A 64 -26.86 -8.20 3.08
N ALA A 65 -27.25 -6.97 2.75
CA ALA A 65 -28.61 -6.55 2.94
C ALA A 65 -29.40 -7.43 1.98
N GLU A 66 -29.77 -8.62 2.46
CA GLU A 66 -30.80 -9.43 1.83
C GLU A 66 -32.07 -8.60 1.99
N ILE A 67 -32.52 -8.07 0.86
CA ILE A 67 -33.82 -7.43 0.66
C ILE A 67 -34.83 -8.55 0.46
#